data_AF-A0A7R9ZX37-F1
#
_entry.id   AF-A0A7R9ZX37-F1
#
_cell.length_a   1.000
_cell.length_b   1.000
_cell.length_c   1.000
_cell.angle_alpha   90.00
_cell.angle_beta   90.00
_cell.angle_gamma   90.00
#
_symmetry.space_group_name_H-M   'P 1'
#
loop_
_entity.id
_entity.type
_entity.pdbx_description
1 polymer ?
#
loop_
_entity_poly.entity_id
_entity_poly.type
_entity_poly.pdbx_seq_one_letter_code
_entity_poly.pdbx_strand_id
1 'polypeptide(L)'
;MALPVSSAAAALGLALASLARGGLALSFQSSRGEGPLEEDWAWQDLNADVPAASSLVSWAESAQPAAEPGPVELPAHSAGAQPAPAQPAPPARGDNLTQIFARAASPQPAPAQRGGPAGPRNLTEMLARAAGQWGLAAAAAPADAASATPYVQAPSVQEIVEANRISGCVTMASPLAVSNMVHTVAPEGTPCVFRADAWDEAKHCMGYADGQRGQYGWCWTNLARTEWGSCSAACPLAGDAYSLGEKLENLEQLVDQLAQAVGV
;
A
#
# COMPACT_ATOMS: atom_id res chain seq x y z
N MET A 1 5.42 -2.49 64.34
CA MET A 1 3.95 -2.27 64.36
C MET A 1 3.37 -3.19 63.29
N ALA A 2 2.82 -4.32 63.71
CA ALA A 2 2.29 -5.36 62.83
C ALA A 2 0.76 -5.33 62.92
N LEU A 3 0.08 -5.28 61.78
CA LEU A 3 -1.37 -5.33 61.68
C LEU A 3 -1.83 -6.78 61.41
N PRO A 4 -2.96 -7.24 61.98
CA PRO A 4 -3.39 -8.61 61.89
C PRO A 4 -4.18 -8.91 60.61
N VAL A 5 -3.98 -10.15 60.15
CA VAL A 5 -4.74 -10.87 59.13
C VAL A 5 -6.12 -11.22 59.69
N SER A 6 -7.18 -11.01 58.91
CA SER A 6 -8.51 -11.54 59.22
C SER A 6 -9.03 -12.36 58.05
N SER A 7 -9.12 -13.66 58.31
CA SER A 7 -9.84 -14.68 57.55
C SER A 7 -11.35 -14.50 57.73
N ALA A 8 -12.12 -14.67 56.66
CA ALA A 8 -13.50 -15.11 56.74
C ALA A 8 -13.76 -16.11 55.61
N ALA A 9 -14.12 -17.32 56.02
CA ALA A 9 -14.45 -18.46 55.19
C ALA A 9 -15.97 -18.70 55.19
N ALA A 10 -16.39 -19.57 54.25
CA ALA A 10 -17.70 -20.21 54.10
C ALA A 10 -18.75 -19.37 53.32
N ALA A 11 -19.59 -19.91 52.43
CA ALA A 11 -20.03 -21.30 52.28
C ALA A 11 -20.58 -21.60 50.87
N LEU A 12 -20.43 -22.88 50.49
CA LEU A 12 -21.36 -23.78 49.78
C LEU A 12 -22.33 -23.26 48.70
N GLY A 13 -22.25 -23.94 47.54
CA GLY A 13 -23.34 -24.00 46.56
C GLY A 13 -23.04 -24.98 45.42
N LEU A 14 -23.09 -26.29 45.70
CA LEU A 14 -23.20 -27.33 44.66
C LEU A 14 -24.59 -27.24 43.99
N ALA A 15 -24.61 -27.22 42.66
CA ALA A 15 -25.73 -27.73 41.87
C ALA A 15 -25.21 -28.42 40.60
N LEU A 16 -25.29 -29.75 40.62
CA LEU A 16 -25.17 -30.66 39.48
C LEU A 16 -26.56 -30.87 38.85
N ALA A 17 -26.59 -30.94 37.51
CA ALA A 17 -27.47 -31.75 36.63
C ALA A 17 -27.77 -30.94 35.35
N SER A 18 -27.12 -31.26 34.22
CA SER A 18 -27.53 -32.33 33.27
C SER A 18 -28.85 -32.02 32.59
N LEU A 19 -28.80 -31.70 31.29
CA LEU A 19 -29.85 -32.04 30.32
C LEU A 19 -29.33 -31.94 28.87
N ALA A 20 -29.38 -33.10 28.21
CA ALA A 20 -29.74 -33.38 26.82
C ALA A 20 -28.96 -32.65 25.69
N ARG A 21 -28.13 -33.36 24.91
CA ARG A 21 -28.53 -34.18 23.73
C ARG A 21 -29.60 -33.50 22.86
N GLY A 22 -29.15 -32.70 21.90
CA GLY A 22 -29.91 -32.31 20.72
C GLY A 22 -29.01 -32.42 19.49
N GLY A 23 -29.00 -33.60 18.86
CA GLY A 23 -28.37 -33.80 17.57
C GLY A 23 -29.27 -33.25 16.47
N LEU A 24 -28.82 -32.21 15.78
CA LEU A 24 -29.36 -31.78 14.50
C LEU A 24 -28.34 -32.17 13.42
N ALA A 25 -28.63 -33.27 12.74
CA ALA A 25 -27.98 -33.64 11.50
C ALA A 25 -28.42 -32.64 10.42
N LEU A 26 -27.55 -31.69 10.09
CA LEU A 26 -27.69 -30.87 8.88
C LEU A 26 -27.15 -31.68 7.71
N SER A 27 -28.06 -32.16 6.87
CA SER A 27 -27.77 -32.75 5.58
C SER A 27 -27.19 -31.67 4.66
N PHE A 28 -25.87 -31.72 4.40
CA PHE A 28 -25.22 -30.91 3.39
C PHE A 28 -25.52 -31.49 2.01
N GLN A 29 -26.46 -30.86 1.29
CA GLN A 29 -26.74 -31.15 -0.11
C GLN A 29 -25.61 -30.54 -0.97
N SER A 30 -24.67 -31.37 -1.41
CA SER A 30 -23.64 -30.99 -2.38
C SER A 30 -24.26 -30.92 -3.78
N SER A 31 -24.57 -29.72 -4.26
CA SER A 31 -24.87 -29.47 -5.67
C SER A 31 -23.62 -28.90 -6.33
N ARG A 32 -22.96 -29.74 -7.14
CA ARG A 32 -21.95 -29.32 -8.12
C ARG A 32 -22.65 -28.48 -9.19
N GLY A 33 -22.32 -27.19 -9.24
CA GLY A 33 -22.53 -26.33 -10.39
C GLY A 33 -21.17 -25.93 -10.92
N GLU A 34 -20.73 -26.58 -12.00
CA GLU A 34 -19.58 -26.14 -12.79
C GLU A 34 -20.03 -24.92 -13.60
N GLY A 35 -19.54 -23.74 -13.21
CA GLY A 35 -19.67 -22.48 -13.94
C GLY A 35 -18.27 -21.96 -14.31
N PRO A 36 -18.13 -21.24 -15.44
CA PRO A 36 -16.84 -20.86 -16.00
C PRO A 36 -16.13 -19.84 -15.11
N LEU A 37 -14.81 -19.98 -15.07
CA LEU A 37 -13.84 -19.13 -14.39
C LEU A 37 -13.89 -17.70 -14.97
N GLU A 38 -14.75 -16.83 -14.44
CA GLU A 38 -14.50 -15.39 -14.42
C GLU A 38 -13.79 -15.06 -13.10
N GLU A 39 -12.68 -14.35 -13.21
CA GLU A 39 -11.85 -13.86 -12.11
C GLU A 39 -12.57 -12.74 -11.35
N ASP A 40 -13.61 -13.12 -10.61
CA ASP A 40 -14.22 -12.31 -9.55
C ASP A 40 -13.25 -12.26 -8.37
N TRP A 41 -12.34 -11.28 -8.37
CA TRP A 41 -11.70 -10.82 -7.14
C TRP A 41 -12.72 -10.00 -6.34
N ALA A 42 -13.79 -10.67 -5.93
CA ALA A 42 -14.75 -10.18 -4.97
C ALA A 42 -14.03 -10.09 -3.62
N TRP A 43 -13.42 -8.94 -3.35
CA TRP A 43 -13.17 -8.50 -1.98
C TRP A 43 -14.54 -8.43 -1.32
N GLN A 44 -14.91 -9.52 -0.63
CA GLN A 44 -16.08 -9.55 0.24
C GLN A 44 -16.02 -8.32 1.13
N ASP A 45 -17.15 -7.62 1.20
CA ASP A 45 -17.40 -6.44 2.01
C ASP A 45 -16.94 -6.66 3.47
N LEU A 46 -15.67 -6.39 3.76
CA LEU A 46 -15.14 -6.37 5.13
C LEU A 46 -15.69 -5.17 5.93
N ASN A 47 -16.60 -4.40 5.34
CA ASN A 47 -17.31 -3.28 5.96
C ASN A 47 -18.71 -3.65 6.50
N ALA A 48 -19.16 -4.91 6.42
CA ALA A 48 -20.53 -5.28 6.80
C ALA A 48 -20.81 -5.28 8.33
N ASP A 49 -19.80 -5.22 9.20
CA ASP A 49 -19.97 -5.34 10.65
C ASP A 49 -19.30 -4.21 11.47
N VAL A 50 -19.40 -2.96 11.01
CA VAL A 50 -19.14 -1.80 11.90
C VAL A 50 -20.49 -1.30 12.44
N PRO A 51 -20.87 -1.64 13.69
CA PRO A 51 -22.08 -1.06 14.27
C PRO A 51 -21.93 0.46 14.30
N ALA A 52 -22.95 1.17 13.82
CA ALA A 52 -23.04 2.62 13.86
C ALA A 52 -22.87 3.11 15.31
N ALA A 53 -21.64 3.47 15.67
CA ALA A 53 -21.31 4.06 16.96
C ALA A 53 -21.84 5.51 16.97
N SER A 54 -23.14 5.63 17.22
CA SER A 54 -23.75 6.87 17.67
C SER A 54 -23.38 7.06 19.14
N SER A 55 -22.22 7.66 19.41
CA SER A 55 -21.88 8.14 20.75
C SER A 55 -20.92 9.32 20.67
N LEU A 56 -21.52 10.51 20.68
CA LEU A 56 -21.11 11.68 21.46
C LEU A 56 -19.60 11.81 21.72
N VAL A 57 -18.92 12.57 20.86
CA VAL A 57 -17.72 13.29 21.27
C VAL A 57 -18.09 14.77 21.32
N SER A 58 -18.39 15.23 22.53
CA SER A 58 -18.45 16.64 22.89
C SER A 58 -17.04 17.11 23.25
N TRP A 59 -16.33 17.67 22.27
CA TRP A 59 -15.03 18.33 22.42
C TRP A 59 -15.04 19.62 21.60
N ALA A 60 -16.05 20.44 21.85
CA ALA A 60 -16.10 21.82 21.41
C ALA A 60 -16.32 22.68 22.66
N GLU A 61 -15.23 23.03 23.35
CA GLU A 61 -15.14 24.26 24.16
C GLU A 61 -13.72 24.35 24.72
N SER A 62 -12.84 25.07 24.02
CA SER A 62 -11.59 25.74 24.51
C SER A 62 -10.59 25.94 23.36
N ALA A 63 -11.05 26.40 22.19
CA ALA A 63 -10.16 27.05 21.23
C ALA A 63 -10.22 28.55 21.52
N GLN A 64 -9.16 29.07 22.15
CA GLN A 64 -8.94 30.51 22.24
C GLN A 64 -8.88 31.08 20.81
N PRO A 65 -9.49 32.25 20.53
CA PRO A 65 -9.40 32.85 19.21
C PRO A 65 -7.93 33.16 18.91
N ALA A 66 -7.38 32.51 17.89
CA ALA A 66 -6.09 32.87 17.34
C ALA A 66 -6.18 34.33 16.88
N ALA A 67 -5.27 35.16 17.41
CA ALA A 67 -5.12 36.54 17.01
C ALA A 67 -4.95 36.61 15.49
N GLU A 68 -5.75 37.47 14.85
CA GLU A 68 -5.64 37.75 13.43
C GLU A 68 -4.20 38.18 13.10
N PRO A 69 -3.49 37.50 12.19
CA PRO A 69 -2.23 38.02 11.70
C PRO A 69 -2.54 39.32 10.96
N GLY A 70 -2.00 40.42 11.48
CA GLY A 70 -2.08 41.73 10.84
C GLY A 70 -1.57 41.68 9.40
N PRO A 71 -1.96 42.66 8.56
CA PRO A 71 -1.59 42.70 7.15
C PRO A 71 -0.05 42.70 7.04
N VAL A 72 0.49 41.60 6.51
CA VAL A 72 1.90 41.53 6.12
C VAL A 72 2.04 42.39 4.86
N GLU A 73 2.56 43.59 5.05
CA GLU A 73 2.97 44.50 3.98
C GLU A 73 4.14 43.84 3.22
N LEU A 74 3.81 43.20 2.09
CA LEU A 74 4.82 42.64 1.19
C LEU A 74 5.61 43.78 0.55
N PRO A 75 6.95 43.82 0.68
CA PRO A 75 7.75 44.82 -0.02
C PRO A 75 7.61 44.64 -1.53
N ALA A 76 7.11 45.69 -2.20
CA ALA A 76 7.01 45.76 -3.66
C ALA A 76 8.40 45.63 -4.29
N HIS A 77 8.76 44.41 -4.70
CA HIS A 77 9.93 44.18 -5.54
C HIS A 77 9.52 44.44 -6.98
N SER A 78 9.84 45.64 -7.46
CA SER A 78 9.80 46.00 -8.87
C SER A 78 10.86 45.19 -9.63
N ALA A 79 10.53 43.94 -9.98
CA ALA A 79 11.36 43.14 -10.87
C ALA A 79 11.14 43.63 -12.30
N GLY A 80 12.07 44.47 -12.76
CA GLY A 80 12.22 44.76 -14.18
C GLY A 80 12.49 43.46 -14.93
N ALA A 81 11.53 43.05 -15.77
CA ALA A 81 11.70 41.94 -16.68
C ALA A 81 12.80 42.30 -17.69
N GLN A 82 14.02 41.80 -17.45
CA GLN A 82 15.03 41.74 -18.50
C GLN A 82 14.61 40.64 -19.50
N PRO A 83 14.52 40.93 -20.81
CA PRO A 83 14.21 39.91 -21.80
C PRO A 83 15.31 38.85 -21.82
N ALA A 84 14.91 37.58 -21.70
CA ALA A 84 15.82 36.45 -21.80
C ALA A 84 16.54 36.47 -23.17
N PRO A 85 17.85 36.17 -23.22
CA PRO A 85 18.56 36.06 -24.49
C PRO A 85 17.95 34.93 -25.32
N ALA A 86 17.66 35.24 -26.58
CA ALA A 86 17.11 34.30 -27.55
C ALA A 86 17.99 33.04 -27.63
N GLN A 87 17.40 31.89 -27.29
CA GLN A 87 18.08 30.62 -27.48
C GLN A 87 18.26 30.36 -28.98
N PRO A 88 19.44 29.90 -29.43
CA PRO A 88 19.65 29.53 -30.83
C PRO A 88 18.74 28.36 -31.20
N ALA A 89 18.17 28.45 -32.40
CA ALA A 89 17.26 27.43 -32.93
C ALA A 89 17.94 26.04 -32.94
N PRO A 90 17.21 24.98 -32.56
CA PRO A 90 17.73 23.63 -32.64
C PRO A 90 18.06 23.28 -34.11
N PRO A 91 19.17 22.57 -34.38
CA PRO A 91 19.53 22.19 -35.73
C PRO A 91 18.43 21.32 -36.34
N ALA A 92 18.09 21.62 -37.59
CA ALA A 92 17.11 20.87 -38.38
C ALA A 92 17.49 19.39 -38.39
N ARG A 93 16.60 18.55 -37.85
CA ARG A 93 16.71 17.09 -37.79
C ARG A 93 16.36 16.53 -39.17
N GLY A 94 17.26 16.72 -40.13
CA GLY A 94 17.20 16.13 -41.46
C GLY A 94 17.85 14.75 -41.51
N ASP A 95 17.10 13.79 -42.05
CA ASP A 95 17.61 12.70 -42.89
C ASP A 95 18.49 11.60 -42.27
N ASN A 96 18.02 10.91 -41.21
CA ASN A 96 18.65 9.62 -40.82
C ASN A 96 17.68 8.54 -40.31
N LEU A 97 16.46 8.48 -40.85
CA LEU A 97 15.58 7.31 -40.62
C LEU A 97 15.61 6.33 -41.80
N THR A 98 15.96 6.77 -43.01
CA THR A 98 15.94 5.88 -44.19
C THR A 98 17.16 4.97 -44.29
N GLN A 99 18.28 5.28 -43.66
CA GLN A 99 19.47 4.40 -43.65
C GLN A 99 19.38 3.27 -42.62
N ILE A 100 18.55 3.40 -41.58
CA ILE A 100 18.40 2.34 -40.57
C ILE A 100 17.52 1.19 -41.10
N PHE A 101 16.57 1.46 -42.01
CA PHE A 101 15.71 0.42 -42.60
C PHE A 101 16.31 -0.30 -43.83
N ALA A 102 17.38 0.21 -44.45
CA ALA A 102 17.96 -0.39 -45.66
C ALA A 102 18.91 -1.59 -45.38
N ARG A 103 19.27 -1.84 -44.11
CA ARG A 103 20.18 -2.94 -43.73
C ARG A 103 19.46 -4.21 -43.25
N ALA A 104 18.13 -4.23 -43.28
CA ALA A 104 17.30 -5.35 -42.82
C ALA A 104 16.89 -6.35 -43.92
N ALA A 105 17.37 -6.21 -45.15
CA ALA A 105 16.92 -7.00 -46.30
C ALA A 105 17.98 -7.97 -46.87
N SER A 106 18.88 -8.49 -46.04
CA SER A 106 19.71 -9.65 -46.42
C SER A 106 18.99 -10.94 -45.99
N PRO A 107 18.59 -11.83 -46.92
CA PRO A 107 18.05 -13.13 -46.55
C PRO A 107 19.14 -13.96 -45.88
N GLN A 108 19.08 -14.08 -44.55
CA GLN A 108 19.90 -15.05 -43.84
C GLN A 108 19.43 -16.47 -44.23
N PRO A 109 20.34 -17.37 -44.63
CA PRO A 109 19.98 -18.77 -44.82
C PRO A 109 19.44 -19.34 -43.51
N ALA A 110 18.26 -19.94 -43.58
CA ALA A 110 17.59 -20.55 -42.43
C ALA A 110 18.57 -21.49 -41.70
N PRO A 111 18.78 -21.32 -40.38
CA PRO A 111 19.60 -22.25 -39.62
C PRO A 111 18.95 -23.62 -39.69
N ALA A 112 19.69 -24.60 -40.21
CA ALA A 112 19.31 -26.00 -40.21
C ALA A 112 18.93 -26.40 -38.79
N GLN A 113 17.66 -26.78 -38.60
CA GLN A 113 17.15 -27.30 -37.34
C GLN A 113 17.85 -28.62 -37.03
N ARG A 114 18.97 -28.56 -36.30
CA ARG A 114 19.45 -29.72 -35.56
C ARG A 114 18.46 -29.92 -34.42
N GLY A 115 17.74 -31.05 -34.45
CA GLY A 115 16.87 -31.49 -33.37
C GLY A 115 17.65 -31.60 -32.06
N GLY A 116 17.66 -30.53 -31.29
CA GLY A 116 18.06 -30.54 -29.89
C GLY A 116 16.91 -31.13 -29.06
N PRO A 117 17.22 -31.89 -27.99
CA PRO A 117 16.19 -32.42 -27.11
C PRO A 117 15.36 -31.28 -26.53
N ALA A 118 14.03 -31.46 -26.49
CA ALA A 118 13.06 -30.49 -26.01
C ALA A 118 13.54 -29.81 -24.71
N GLY A 119 13.62 -28.47 -24.74
CA GLY A 119 13.90 -27.68 -23.55
C GLY A 119 12.82 -27.89 -22.48
N PRO A 120 13.15 -27.68 -21.20
CA PRO A 120 12.21 -27.86 -20.10
C PRO A 120 10.96 -27.00 -20.32
N ARG A 121 9.78 -27.61 -20.20
CA ARG A 121 8.50 -26.95 -20.53
C ARG A 121 7.88 -26.19 -19.37
N ASN A 122 8.45 -26.31 -18.17
CA ASN A 122 8.02 -25.53 -17.03
C ASN A 122 9.21 -25.15 -16.12
N LEU A 123 8.95 -24.18 -15.25
CA LEU A 123 9.89 -23.65 -14.27
C LEU A 123 10.45 -24.74 -13.35
N THR A 124 9.62 -25.73 -12.98
CA THR A 124 10.00 -26.85 -12.13
C THR A 124 11.13 -27.68 -12.74
N GLU A 125 11.06 -27.91 -14.04
CA GLU A 125 12.04 -28.71 -14.80
C GLU A 125 13.34 -27.91 -15.03
N MET A 126 13.26 -26.57 -15.10
CA MET A 126 14.43 -25.70 -15.08
C MET A 126 15.14 -25.69 -13.72
N LEU A 127 14.40 -25.56 -12.61
CA LEU A 127 14.98 -25.58 -11.26
C LEU A 127 15.60 -26.94 -10.93
N ALA A 128 14.98 -28.06 -11.33
CA ALA A 128 15.53 -29.40 -11.10
C ALA A 128 16.87 -29.62 -11.82
N ARG A 129 17.01 -29.09 -13.05
CA ARG A 129 18.28 -29.13 -13.79
C ARG A 129 19.35 -28.25 -13.16
N ALA A 130 18.99 -27.05 -12.70
CA ALA A 130 19.90 -26.19 -11.98
C ALA A 130 20.37 -26.84 -10.67
N ALA A 131 19.49 -27.45 -9.88
CA ALA A 131 19.89 -28.16 -8.66
C ALA A 131 20.84 -29.33 -8.94
N GLY A 132 20.56 -30.13 -9.99
CA GLY A 132 21.41 -31.25 -10.40
C GLY A 132 22.81 -30.82 -10.87
N GLN A 133 22.93 -29.66 -11.52
CA GLN A 133 24.22 -29.13 -11.98
C GLN A 133 25.15 -28.74 -10.82
N TRP A 134 24.61 -28.45 -9.63
CA TRP A 134 25.38 -28.00 -8.46
C TRP A 134 25.57 -29.10 -7.42
N GLY A 135 25.23 -30.35 -7.73
CA GLY A 135 25.37 -31.48 -6.82
C GLY A 135 24.50 -31.38 -5.56
N LEU A 136 23.52 -30.48 -5.57
CA LEU A 136 22.54 -30.36 -4.51
C LEU A 136 21.52 -31.48 -4.74
N ALA A 137 21.59 -32.53 -3.91
CA ALA A 137 20.55 -33.55 -3.90
C ALA A 137 19.21 -32.83 -3.70
N ALA A 138 18.28 -33.02 -4.65
CA ALA A 138 16.90 -32.61 -4.47
C ALA A 138 16.37 -33.39 -3.26
N ALA A 139 16.46 -32.79 -2.08
CA ALA A 139 15.74 -33.26 -0.92
C ALA A 139 14.27 -33.28 -1.35
N ALA A 140 13.71 -34.48 -1.45
CA ALA A 140 12.28 -34.65 -1.66
C ALA A 140 11.59 -33.83 -0.58
N ALA A 141 11.01 -32.70 -0.97
CA ALA A 141 10.25 -31.88 -0.06
C ALA A 141 9.15 -32.79 0.52
N PRO A 142 9.02 -32.90 1.85
CA PRO A 142 7.93 -33.68 2.43
C PRO A 142 6.62 -33.12 1.87
N ALA A 143 5.81 -33.99 1.26
CA ALA A 143 4.53 -33.66 0.64
C ALA A 143 3.50 -33.08 1.65
N ASP A 144 3.84 -33.08 2.94
CA ASP A 144 3.03 -32.56 4.05
C ASP A 144 3.43 -31.13 4.49
N ALA A 145 4.35 -30.46 3.78
CA ALA A 145 4.71 -29.06 4.06
C ALA A 145 3.79 -28.03 3.37
N ALA A 146 2.57 -28.41 2.99
CA ALA A 146 1.46 -27.46 2.83
C ALA A 146 0.96 -26.98 4.21
N SER A 147 1.90 -26.67 5.11
CA SER A 147 1.61 -25.92 6.31
C SER A 147 1.31 -24.50 5.85
N ALA A 148 0.01 -24.18 5.84
CA ALA A 148 -0.51 -22.84 5.69
C ALA A 148 0.43 -21.87 6.39
N THR A 149 1.17 -21.07 5.62
CA THR A 149 1.77 -19.85 6.15
C THR A 149 0.62 -19.12 6.81
N PRO A 150 0.68 -18.83 8.12
CA PRO A 150 -0.39 -18.09 8.77
C PRO A 150 -0.55 -16.82 7.97
N TYR A 151 -1.72 -16.65 7.33
CA TYR A 151 -2.05 -15.45 6.61
C TYR A 151 -1.90 -14.33 7.63
N VAL A 152 -0.86 -13.50 7.46
CA VAL A 152 -0.63 -12.34 8.32
C VAL A 152 -1.88 -11.50 8.16
N GLN A 153 -2.69 -11.44 9.22
CA GLN A 153 -3.93 -10.70 9.20
C GLN A 153 -3.57 -9.25 8.86
N ALA A 154 -4.22 -8.70 7.83
CA ALA A 154 -4.02 -7.32 7.46
C ALA A 154 -4.41 -6.42 8.66
N PRO A 155 -3.67 -5.33 8.92
CA PRO A 155 -3.99 -4.43 10.02
C PRO A 155 -5.40 -3.88 9.87
N SER A 156 -6.08 -3.70 11.00
CA SER A 156 -7.37 -3.03 11.06
C SER A 156 -7.25 -1.57 10.60
N VAL A 157 -8.37 -0.98 10.19
CA VAL A 157 -8.41 0.42 9.74
C VAL A 157 -7.92 1.36 10.86
N GLN A 158 -8.29 1.07 12.10
CA GLN A 158 -7.90 1.86 13.27
C GLN A 158 -6.39 1.82 13.50
N GLU A 159 -5.77 0.65 13.34
CA GLU A 159 -4.31 0.51 13.44
C GLU A 159 -3.60 1.31 12.32
N ILE A 160 -4.14 1.28 11.10
CA ILE A 160 -3.60 2.07 9.98
C ILE A 160 -3.70 3.57 10.27
N VAL A 161 -4.86 4.03 10.75
CA VAL A 161 -5.09 5.44 11.08
C VAL A 161 -4.15 5.91 12.19
N GLU A 162 -3.93 5.10 13.22
CA GLU A 162 -2.99 5.42 14.29
C GLU A 162 -1.55 5.43 13.79
N ALA A 163 -1.15 4.44 12.97
CA ALA A 163 0.17 4.43 12.36
C ALA A 163 0.41 5.67 11.48
N ASN A 164 -0.59 6.08 10.70
CA ASN A 164 -0.55 7.28 9.86
C ASN A 164 -0.47 8.56 10.70
N ARG A 165 -1.17 8.61 11.83
CA ARG A 165 -1.05 9.73 12.78
C ARG A 165 0.37 9.83 13.34
N ILE A 166 0.98 8.69 13.71
CA ILE A 166 2.33 8.64 14.28
C ILE A 166 3.39 8.99 13.23
N SER A 167 3.27 8.46 12.01
CA SER A 167 4.22 8.72 10.92
C SER A 167 4.08 10.12 10.32
N GLY A 168 2.96 10.79 10.58
CA GLY A 168 2.64 12.08 9.98
C GLY A 168 2.00 11.96 8.59
N CYS A 169 1.54 10.78 8.18
CA CYS A 169 0.74 10.64 6.96
C CYS A 169 -0.67 11.22 7.15
N VAL A 170 -0.74 12.54 6.97
CA VAL A 170 -1.93 13.37 7.12
C VAL A 170 -2.20 14.20 5.87
N THR A 171 -3.39 14.77 5.79
CA THR A 171 -3.74 15.77 4.77
C THR A 171 -2.95 17.06 4.96
N MET A 172 -2.64 17.76 3.86
CA MET A 172 -1.95 19.04 3.85
C MET A 172 -2.72 20.11 3.08
N ALA A 173 -2.38 21.37 3.34
CA ALA A 173 -2.85 22.52 2.58
C ALA A 173 -2.56 22.32 1.08
N SER A 174 -3.57 22.45 0.24
CA SER A 174 -3.38 22.38 -1.21
C SER A 174 -4.46 23.18 -1.93
N PRO A 175 -4.08 24.09 -2.85
CA PRO A 175 -5.06 24.81 -3.66
C PRO A 175 -5.79 23.89 -4.65
N LEU A 176 -5.29 22.66 -4.84
CA LEU A 176 -5.91 21.65 -5.70
C LEU A 176 -6.98 20.82 -4.96
N ALA A 177 -7.02 20.90 -3.63
CA ALA A 177 -8.04 20.25 -2.83
C ALA A 177 -9.30 21.13 -2.82
N VAL A 178 -10.28 20.78 -3.66
CA VAL A 178 -11.53 21.54 -3.81
C VAL A 178 -12.73 20.65 -3.48
N SER A 179 -13.56 21.08 -2.53
CA SER A 179 -14.82 20.42 -2.19
C SER A 179 -15.79 20.49 -3.36
N ASN A 180 -16.61 19.46 -3.53
CA ASN A 180 -17.69 19.44 -4.52
C ASN A 180 -18.99 18.93 -3.88
N MET A 181 -20.01 18.67 -4.70
CA MET A 181 -21.33 18.23 -4.19
C MET A 181 -21.32 16.83 -3.54
N VAL A 182 -20.29 16.02 -3.81
CA VAL A 182 -20.21 14.62 -3.38
C VAL A 182 -19.17 14.43 -2.27
N HIS A 183 -18.07 15.19 -2.33
CA HIS A 183 -16.94 15.03 -1.42
C HIS A 183 -16.48 16.37 -0.84
N THR A 184 -16.18 16.36 0.44
CA THR A 184 -15.67 17.50 1.19
C THR A 184 -14.16 17.37 1.38
N VAL A 185 -13.44 18.48 1.27
CA VAL A 185 -12.02 18.53 1.62
C VAL A 185 -11.89 18.51 3.14
N ALA A 186 -11.16 17.53 3.64
CA ALA A 186 -10.86 17.39 5.06
C ALA A 186 -9.92 18.50 5.55
N PRO A 187 -10.01 18.90 6.83
CA PRO A 187 -9.06 19.82 7.43
C PRO A 187 -7.62 19.32 7.30
N GLU A 188 -6.67 20.24 7.27
CA GLU A 188 -5.24 19.92 7.30
C GLU A 188 -4.88 19.15 8.58
N GLY A 189 -3.94 18.22 8.48
CA GLY A 189 -3.54 17.37 9.61
C GLY A 189 -4.47 16.19 9.88
N THR A 190 -5.51 15.99 9.06
CA THR A 190 -6.40 14.83 9.21
C THR A 190 -5.68 13.55 8.76
N PRO A 191 -5.61 12.49 9.58
CA PRO A 191 -4.95 11.24 9.19
C PRO A 191 -5.58 10.60 7.97
N CYS A 192 -4.75 10.08 7.08
CA CYS A 192 -5.23 9.29 5.95
C CYS A 192 -5.82 7.96 6.43
N VAL A 193 -6.92 7.56 5.79
CA VAL A 193 -7.58 6.27 5.98
C VAL A 193 -7.39 5.45 4.71
N PHE A 194 -6.68 4.34 4.83
CA PHE A 194 -6.53 3.37 3.75
C PHE A 194 -7.48 2.19 3.94
N ARG A 195 -7.70 1.41 2.88
CA ARG A 195 -8.78 0.41 2.72
C ARG A 195 -10.17 1.02 2.57
N ALA A 196 -10.26 2.33 2.37
CA ALA A 196 -11.52 2.99 2.03
C ALA A 196 -11.88 2.74 0.55
N ASP A 197 -10.86 2.52 -0.28
CA ASP A 197 -11.01 2.27 -1.71
C ASP A 197 -9.99 1.22 -2.20
N ALA A 198 -10.38 0.36 -3.15
CA ALA A 198 -9.48 -0.67 -3.67
C ALA A 198 -8.19 -0.09 -4.30
N TRP A 199 -8.27 1.16 -4.79
CA TRP A 199 -7.15 1.86 -5.40
C TRP A 199 -6.12 2.41 -4.41
N ASP A 200 -6.41 2.46 -3.12
CA ASP A 200 -5.46 2.93 -2.10
C ASP A 200 -4.42 1.85 -1.71
N GLU A 201 -4.61 0.62 -2.20
CA GLU A 201 -3.77 -0.56 -1.94
C GLU A 201 -3.45 -0.78 -0.45
N ALA A 202 -4.33 -0.29 0.43
CA ALA A 202 -4.22 -0.29 1.89
C ALA A 202 -3.01 0.46 2.48
N LYS A 203 -2.23 1.23 1.71
CA LYS A 203 -0.91 1.69 2.20
C LYS A 203 -0.41 3.05 1.71
N HIS A 204 -0.94 3.62 0.62
CA HIS A 204 -0.37 4.83 0.05
C HIS A 204 -1.40 5.76 -0.58
N CYS A 205 -0.97 6.99 -0.83
CA CYS A 205 -1.80 7.99 -1.48
C CYS A 205 -2.06 7.67 -2.95
N MET A 206 -3.28 7.97 -3.38
CA MET A 206 -3.73 7.76 -4.74
C MET A 206 -3.32 8.92 -5.64
N GLY A 207 -3.20 8.67 -6.95
CA GLY A 207 -3.05 9.73 -7.95
C GLY A 207 -1.75 10.55 -7.84
N TYR A 208 -0.67 10.00 -7.29
CA TYR A 208 0.60 10.75 -7.20
C TYR A 208 1.15 11.12 -8.60
N ALA A 209 0.92 10.27 -9.61
CA ALA A 209 1.48 10.44 -10.95
C ALA A 209 0.81 11.55 -11.77
N ASP A 210 -0.44 11.88 -11.49
CA ASP A 210 -1.18 12.91 -12.23
C ASP A 210 -1.01 14.31 -11.64
N GLY A 211 -0.61 14.40 -10.37
CA GLY A 211 -0.43 15.66 -9.63
C GLY A 211 -1.71 16.49 -9.48
N GLN A 212 -2.88 15.98 -9.88
CA GLN A 212 -4.12 16.76 -9.98
C GLN A 212 -4.70 17.11 -8.61
N ARG A 213 -4.37 16.32 -7.59
CA ARG A 213 -4.89 16.46 -6.24
C ARG A 213 -3.79 16.70 -5.21
N GLY A 214 -2.62 17.13 -5.65
CA GLY A 214 -1.45 17.38 -4.81
C GLY A 214 -0.21 16.64 -5.32
N GLN A 215 0.97 17.17 -4.98
CA GLN A 215 2.26 16.64 -5.43
C GLN A 215 2.59 15.25 -4.84
N TYR A 216 1.97 14.88 -3.72
CA TYR A 216 2.11 13.57 -3.07
C TYR A 216 0.86 12.70 -3.25
N GLY A 217 -0.04 13.09 -4.16
CA GLY A 217 -1.33 12.46 -4.33
C GLY A 217 -2.35 12.88 -3.26
N TRP A 218 -3.35 12.04 -3.04
CA TRP A 218 -4.48 12.30 -2.16
C TRP A 218 -4.94 11.02 -1.45
N CYS A 219 -5.65 11.18 -0.33
CA CYS A 219 -6.19 10.07 0.44
C CYS A 219 -7.63 10.34 0.89
N TRP A 220 -8.36 9.27 1.19
CA TRP A 220 -9.59 9.35 1.96
C TRP A 220 -9.25 9.62 3.43
N THR A 221 -10.15 10.30 4.13
CA THR A 221 -10.03 10.57 5.57
C THR A 221 -11.15 9.90 6.37
N ASN A 222 -12.07 9.23 5.68
CA ASN A 222 -13.08 8.36 6.27
C ASN A 222 -13.42 7.19 5.32
N LEU A 223 -13.91 6.09 5.89
CA LEU A 223 -14.31 4.89 5.12
C LEU A 223 -15.54 5.11 4.25
N ALA A 224 -16.36 6.12 4.57
CA ALA A 224 -17.54 6.47 3.79
C ALA A 224 -17.19 7.15 2.46
N ARG A 225 -15.91 7.51 2.25
CA ARG A 225 -15.41 8.25 1.09
C ARG A 225 -16.15 9.58 0.89
N THR A 226 -16.57 10.21 1.97
CA THR A 226 -17.21 11.54 1.92
C THR A 226 -16.21 12.67 2.11
N GLU A 227 -15.06 12.39 2.71
CA GLU A 227 -14.02 13.37 2.99
C GLU A 227 -12.64 12.91 2.50
N TRP A 228 -11.90 13.81 1.86
CA TRP A 228 -10.59 13.54 1.28
C TRP A 228 -9.65 14.73 1.44
N GLY A 229 -8.35 14.53 1.23
CA GLY A 229 -7.41 15.64 1.16
C GLY A 229 -6.12 15.30 0.42
N SER A 230 -5.37 16.34 0.05
CA SER A 230 -4.02 16.19 -0.51
C SER A 230 -3.07 15.62 0.53
N CYS A 231 -2.27 14.63 0.16
CA CYS A 231 -1.34 14.00 1.10
C CYS A 231 -0.13 14.88 1.41
N SER A 232 0.36 14.78 2.64
CA SER A 232 1.65 15.34 3.05
C SER A 232 2.84 14.51 2.54
N ALA A 233 4.04 15.10 2.61
CA ALA A 233 5.28 14.43 2.21
C ALA A 233 5.66 13.21 3.07
N ALA A 234 5.06 13.07 4.26
CA ALA A 234 5.30 11.97 5.17
C ALA A 234 4.47 10.73 4.84
N CYS A 235 3.54 10.83 3.88
CA CYS A 235 2.81 9.65 3.42
C CYS A 235 3.69 8.71 2.59
N PRO A 236 3.48 7.38 2.72
CA PRO A 236 4.21 6.41 1.90
C PRO A 236 4.04 6.69 0.40
N LEU A 237 5.14 6.61 -0.33
CA LEU A 237 5.16 6.75 -1.79
C LEU A 237 4.45 5.56 -2.44
N ALA A 238 3.98 5.75 -3.68
CA ALA A 238 3.34 4.73 -4.50
C ALA A 238 4.11 4.50 -5.82
N GLY A 239 3.86 3.36 -6.48
CA GLY A 239 4.39 3.04 -7.81
C GLY A 239 5.92 3.17 -7.96
N ASP A 240 6.36 3.73 -9.09
CA ASP A 240 7.79 3.90 -9.41
C ASP A 240 8.55 4.73 -8.35
N ALA A 241 7.90 5.72 -7.74
CA ALA A 241 8.49 6.53 -6.68
C ALA A 241 8.79 5.68 -5.43
N TYR A 242 7.88 4.76 -5.08
CA TYR A 242 8.10 3.79 -4.01
C TYR A 242 9.29 2.86 -4.32
N SER A 243 9.29 2.26 -5.52
CA SER A 243 10.39 1.36 -5.92
C SER A 243 11.74 2.05 -5.99
N LEU A 244 11.77 3.35 -6.30
CA LEU A 244 12.99 4.14 -6.25
C LEU A 244 13.42 4.42 -4.80
N GLY A 245 12.49 4.80 -3.93
CA GLY A 245 12.75 4.99 -2.50
C GLY A 245 13.34 3.74 -1.86
N GLU A 246 12.73 2.58 -2.09
CA GLU A 246 13.23 1.28 -1.58
C GLU A 246 14.66 0.99 -2.07
N LYS A 247 14.97 1.30 -3.33
CA LYS A 247 16.33 1.13 -3.86
C LYS A 247 17.33 2.08 -3.21
N LEU A 248 16.94 3.33 -2.93
CA LEU A 248 17.78 4.30 -2.26
C LEU A 248 18.07 3.88 -0.82
N GLU A 249 17.03 3.48 -0.06
CA GLU A 249 17.20 2.95 1.30
C GLU A 249 18.11 1.72 1.33
N ASN A 250 17.96 0.81 0.37
CA ASN A 250 18.85 -0.35 0.25
C ASN A 250 20.30 0.06 -0.06
N LEU A 251 20.51 1.06 -0.91
CA LEU A 251 21.85 1.58 -1.20
C LEU A 251 22.46 2.25 0.01
N GLU A 252 21.70 3.04 0.76
CA GLU A 252 22.14 3.67 2.02
C GLU A 252 22.58 2.61 3.03
N GLN A 253 21.78 1.56 3.22
CA GLN A 253 22.14 0.45 4.12
C GLN A 253 23.44 -0.25 3.67
N LEU A 254 23.63 -0.47 2.37
CA LEU A 254 24.86 -1.07 1.85
C LEU A 254 26.08 -0.16 2.05
N VAL A 255 25.91 1.15 1.89
CA VAL A 255 26.96 2.14 2.14
C VAL A 255 27.32 2.16 3.63
N ASP A 256 26.34 2.14 4.52
CA ASP A 256 26.57 2.10 5.97
C ASP A 256 27.29 0.82 6.40
N GLN A 257 26.90 -0.33 5.84
CA GLN A 257 27.58 -1.61 6.09
C GLN A 257 29.03 -1.57 5.59
N LEU A 258 29.27 -0.98 4.43
CA LEU A 258 30.62 -0.84 3.90
C LEU A 258 31.45 0.10 4.77
N ALA A 259 30.90 1.24 5.17
CA ALA A 259 31.56 2.20 6.06
C ALA A 259 31.96 1.55 7.40
N GLN A 260 31.04 0.78 8.00
CA GLN A 260 31.31 -0.01 9.20
C GLN A 260 32.41 -1.06 8.97
N ALA A 261 32.42 -1.73 7.80
CA ALA A 261 33.43 -2.74 7.47
C ALA A 261 34.82 -2.14 7.21
N VAL A 262 34.90 -0.93 6.64
CA VAL A 262 36.17 -0.22 6.39
C VAL A 262 36.64 0.63 7.58
N GLY A 263 35.83 0.73 8.64
CA GLY A 263 36.17 1.41 9.89
C GLY A 263 36.23 2.93 9.77
N VAL A 264 35.36 3.51 8.93
CA VAL A 264 35.21 4.96 8.76
C VAL A 264 33.98 5.44 9.55
#